data_AF-A0A090G8D1-F1
#
_entry.id   AF-A0A090G8D1-F1
#
_cell.length_a   1.000
_cell.length_b   1.000
_cell.length_c   1.000
_cell.angle_alpha   90.00
_cell.angle_beta   90.00
_cell.angle_gamma   90.00
#
_symmetry.space_group_name_H-M   'P 1'
#
loop_
_entity.id
_entity.type
_entity.pdbx_description
1 polymer ?
#
loop_
_entity_poly.entity_id
_entity_poly.type
_entity_poly.pdbx_seq_one_letter_code
_entity_poly.pdbx_strand_id
1 'polypeptide(L)'
;MNPVSAKAGPGKVAGPSALESHGLVRPLAAEDLEHVAALFLTKFRHRRRQRDRAIARTADYMRELYLGGDESKALVQIDPQGRLGGFMGVLEARYELNGTALNAAIIGPFMTDSSIDHGWAGPQLLRALHQGEFDLYLTDSANRTSLAFARPMKYQLLPVHCLEWTCVFRPGAMAVAMLRRKWPGMPRLALDPFAGALDALARKRFEPPAQHSSSQRIHREPIDAARFAERLPVLMADYSLRPSWRDGELPRLLALAAEKQADGPLHFGGIHDETGKMLGCYAFYGQAGGIANLLQIQASGPHWGATLDALIAAARDLGCVGIAGQTQSKFMPQLFGYKNVFFHYAGGTMVRSRIADVTEAVRSGDIFVGGLMGDRWTRLSSDDFGRV
;
A
#
# COMPACT_ATOMS: atom_id res chain seq x y z
N MET A 1 26.91 -29.40 -73.51
CA MET A 1 27.90 -29.23 -72.43
C MET A 1 28.03 -27.75 -72.12
N ASN A 2 27.39 -27.30 -71.04
CA ASN A 2 27.71 -26.07 -70.30
C ASN A 2 27.07 -26.24 -68.91
N PRO A 3 27.84 -26.17 -67.81
CA PRO A 3 27.39 -26.64 -66.51
C PRO A 3 26.62 -25.57 -65.74
N VAL A 4 25.54 -26.02 -65.10
CA VAL A 4 24.81 -25.31 -64.04
C VAL A 4 25.72 -25.27 -62.80
N SER A 5 26.04 -24.07 -62.30
CA SER A 5 26.75 -23.90 -61.04
C SER A 5 25.79 -23.35 -59.99
N ALA A 6 25.29 -24.25 -59.13
CA ALA A 6 24.55 -23.94 -57.93
C ALA A 6 25.53 -23.43 -56.85
N LYS A 7 25.40 -22.16 -56.45
CA LYS A 7 26.04 -21.66 -55.23
C LYS A 7 25.08 -21.84 -54.06
N ALA A 8 25.31 -22.90 -53.28
CA ALA A 8 24.77 -23.03 -51.94
C ALA A 8 25.35 -21.92 -51.06
N GLY A 9 24.48 -21.07 -50.50
CA GLY A 9 24.85 -20.11 -49.47
C GLY A 9 25.15 -20.83 -48.14
N PRO A 10 26.07 -20.31 -47.31
CA PRO A 10 26.41 -20.95 -46.05
C PRO A 10 25.21 -20.91 -45.12
N GLY A 11 24.90 -22.08 -44.55
CA GLY A 11 23.87 -22.26 -43.55
C GLY A 11 24.05 -21.26 -42.41
N LYS A 12 23.04 -20.42 -42.22
CA LYS A 12 22.92 -19.50 -41.09
C LYS A 12 22.76 -20.37 -39.85
N VAL A 13 23.87 -20.65 -39.16
CA VAL A 13 23.85 -21.24 -37.82
C VAL A 13 23.03 -20.31 -36.95
N ALA A 14 21.87 -20.78 -36.51
CA ALA A 14 21.04 -20.06 -35.56
C ALA A 14 21.85 -19.89 -34.27
N GLY A 15 22.27 -18.65 -33.98
CA GLY A 15 22.79 -18.32 -32.66
C GLY A 15 21.71 -18.59 -31.61
N PRO A 16 22.10 -18.93 -30.37
CA PRO A 16 21.15 -19.12 -29.27
C PRO A 16 20.25 -17.89 -29.17
N SER A 17 18.95 -18.11 -29.00
CA SER A 17 17.98 -17.03 -29.01
C SER A 17 18.34 -16.02 -27.92
N ALA A 18 18.31 -14.72 -28.23
CA ALA A 18 18.61 -13.65 -27.27
C ALA A 18 17.67 -13.61 -26.05
N LEU A 19 16.69 -14.51 -25.96
CA LEU A 19 15.82 -14.73 -24.81
C LEU A 19 16.45 -15.66 -23.76
N GLU A 20 17.42 -16.50 -24.11
CA GLU A 20 18.08 -17.43 -23.17
C GLU A 20 19.23 -16.78 -22.39
N SER A 21 19.72 -15.60 -22.80
CA SER A 21 20.90 -14.96 -22.20
C SER A 21 20.62 -14.11 -20.95
N HIS A 22 19.36 -13.90 -20.56
CA HIS A 22 18.98 -12.91 -19.54
C HIS A 22 18.19 -13.47 -18.35
N GLY A 23 18.11 -14.80 -18.23
CA GLY A 23 17.40 -15.49 -17.16
C GLY A 23 15.92 -15.76 -17.47
N LEU A 24 15.23 -16.40 -16.53
CA LEU A 24 13.83 -16.84 -16.66
C LEU A 24 12.97 -16.16 -15.60
N VAL A 25 11.77 -15.71 -15.99
CA VAL A 25 10.73 -15.30 -15.03
C VAL A 25 9.73 -16.44 -14.84
N ARG A 26 9.45 -16.79 -13.59
CA ARG A 26 8.46 -17.81 -13.22
C ARG A 26 7.68 -17.41 -11.95
N PRO A 27 6.54 -18.05 -11.67
CA PRO A 27 5.87 -17.93 -10.38
C PRO A 27 6.80 -18.23 -9.20
N LEU A 28 6.59 -17.51 -8.10
CA LEU A 28 7.24 -17.76 -6.81
C LEU A 28 6.94 -19.18 -6.33
N ALA A 29 7.98 -19.90 -5.94
CA ALA A 29 7.89 -21.21 -5.31
C ALA A 29 8.33 -21.14 -3.84
N ALA A 30 7.96 -22.16 -3.04
CA ALA A 30 8.28 -22.21 -1.62
C ALA A 30 9.80 -22.20 -1.34
N GLU A 31 10.60 -22.78 -2.24
CA GLU A 31 12.07 -22.81 -2.20
C GLU A 31 12.73 -21.43 -2.38
N ASP A 32 12.03 -20.49 -3.00
CA ASP A 32 12.57 -19.14 -3.23
C ASP A 32 12.43 -18.24 -2.00
N LEU A 33 11.52 -18.57 -1.07
CA LEU A 33 11.05 -17.66 -0.03
C LEU A 33 12.16 -17.15 0.88
N GLU A 34 13.12 -17.99 1.25
CA GLU A 34 14.25 -17.56 2.10
C GLU A 34 15.16 -16.57 1.37
N HIS A 35 15.43 -16.82 0.08
CA HIS A 35 16.23 -15.92 -0.76
C HIS A 35 15.51 -14.59 -0.99
N VAL A 36 14.20 -14.63 -1.26
CA VAL A 36 13.35 -13.45 -1.41
C VAL A 36 13.30 -12.65 -0.11
N ALA A 37 13.10 -13.31 1.03
CA ALA A 37 13.10 -12.67 2.35
C ALA A 37 14.45 -12.01 2.65
N ALA A 38 15.56 -12.68 2.35
CA ALA A 38 16.90 -12.11 2.51
C ALA A 38 17.12 -10.87 1.64
N LEU A 39 16.68 -10.90 0.38
CA LEU A 39 16.74 -9.76 -0.54
C LEU A 39 15.87 -8.60 -0.03
N PHE A 40 14.63 -8.90 0.41
CA PHE A 40 13.70 -7.93 0.97
C PHE A 40 14.30 -7.19 2.16
N LEU A 41 14.82 -7.94 3.14
CA LEU A 41 15.44 -7.35 4.32
C LEU A 41 16.65 -6.50 3.91
N THR A 42 17.50 -6.99 3.00
CA THR A 42 18.66 -6.22 2.53
C THR A 42 18.27 -4.88 1.90
N LYS A 43 17.21 -4.86 1.08
CA LYS A 43 16.77 -3.66 0.36
C LYS A 43 15.95 -2.70 1.20
N PHE A 44 15.08 -3.20 2.07
CA PHE A 44 14.07 -2.39 2.77
C PHE A 44 14.28 -2.29 4.28
N ARG A 45 15.13 -3.13 4.87
CA ARG A 45 15.38 -3.20 6.32
C ARG A 45 16.89 -3.26 6.57
N HIS A 46 17.54 -2.11 6.63
CA HIS A 46 19.01 -1.95 6.78
C HIS A 46 19.65 -2.55 8.06
N ARG A 47 19.06 -3.54 8.73
CA ARG A 47 19.49 -4.11 10.01
C ARG A 47 20.18 -5.47 9.85
N ARG A 48 21.32 -5.62 10.54
CA ARG A 48 22.19 -6.80 10.50
C ARG A 48 22.10 -7.72 11.74
N ARG A 49 21.33 -7.36 12.77
CA ARG A 49 21.18 -8.18 13.99
C ARG A 49 20.09 -9.24 13.77
N GLN A 50 20.37 -10.49 14.16
CA GLN A 50 19.44 -11.63 14.05
C GLN A 50 18.91 -11.88 12.63
N ARG A 51 19.80 -11.80 11.63
CA ARG A 51 19.46 -11.90 10.21
C ARG A 51 18.68 -13.17 9.89
N ASP A 52 19.13 -14.33 10.36
CA ASP A 52 18.53 -15.62 9.99
C ASP A 52 17.10 -15.78 10.53
N ARG A 53 16.86 -15.37 11.78
CA ARG A 53 15.51 -15.37 12.37
C ARG A 53 14.58 -14.40 11.65
N ALA A 54 15.08 -13.22 11.28
CA ALA A 54 14.30 -12.25 10.53
C ALA A 54 13.96 -12.78 9.13
N ILE A 55 14.90 -13.47 8.46
CA ILE A 55 14.66 -14.13 7.17
C ILE A 55 13.56 -15.17 7.31
N ALA A 56 13.67 -16.10 8.26
CA ALA A 56 12.68 -17.16 8.45
C ALA A 56 11.26 -16.60 8.69
N ARG A 57 11.13 -15.64 9.62
CA ARG A 57 9.84 -14.98 9.89
C ARG A 57 9.26 -14.22 8.70
N THR A 58 10.12 -13.57 7.92
CA THR A 58 9.69 -12.86 6.70
C THR A 58 9.25 -13.85 5.63
N ALA A 59 9.99 -14.96 5.46
CA ALA A 59 9.65 -16.03 4.53
C ALA A 59 8.33 -16.70 4.90
N ASP A 60 8.08 -16.95 6.19
CA ASP A 60 6.82 -17.51 6.69
C ASP A 60 5.64 -16.59 6.38
N TYR A 61 5.79 -15.28 6.63
CA TYR A 61 4.75 -14.31 6.29
C TYR A 61 4.52 -14.21 4.77
N MET A 62 5.59 -14.22 3.97
CA MET A 62 5.48 -14.22 2.50
C MET A 62 4.83 -15.51 1.98
N ARG A 63 5.03 -16.66 2.65
CA ARG A 63 4.36 -17.91 2.31
C ARG A 63 2.85 -17.77 2.47
N GLU A 64 2.41 -17.28 3.63
CA GLU A 64 0.99 -17.06 3.90
C GLU A 64 0.37 -16.05 2.94
N LEU A 65 1.11 -14.98 2.63
CA LEU A 65 0.63 -13.90 1.78
C LEU A 65 0.54 -14.27 0.28
N TYR A 66 1.51 -15.02 -0.25
CA TYR A 66 1.63 -15.27 -1.69
C TYR A 66 1.39 -16.72 -2.14
N LEU A 67 1.52 -17.71 -1.25
CA LEU A 67 1.39 -19.14 -1.59
C LEU A 67 0.13 -19.80 -0.98
N GLY A 68 -0.86 -19.00 -0.55
CA GLY A 68 -2.09 -19.52 0.05
C GLY A 68 -3.11 -20.12 -0.94
N GLY A 69 -2.93 -19.91 -2.25
CA GLY A 69 -3.81 -20.43 -3.31
C GLY A 69 -3.13 -21.48 -4.20
N ASP A 70 -3.84 -21.96 -5.22
CA ASP A 70 -3.35 -23.02 -6.12
C ASP A 70 -2.10 -22.62 -6.91
N GLU A 71 -2.00 -21.35 -7.33
CA GLU A 71 -0.81 -20.79 -7.99
C GLU A 71 -0.47 -19.39 -7.48
N SER A 72 0.81 -19.13 -7.24
CA SER A 72 1.30 -17.80 -6.90
C SER A 72 1.28 -16.86 -8.10
N LYS A 73 0.77 -15.65 -7.91
CA LYS A 73 0.91 -14.56 -8.88
C LYS A 73 2.13 -13.68 -8.63
N ALA A 74 2.76 -13.80 -7.46
CA ALA A 74 4.07 -13.22 -7.23
C ALA A 74 5.10 -13.89 -8.14
N LEU A 75 6.03 -13.11 -8.66
CA LEU A 75 6.99 -13.53 -9.69
C LEU A 75 8.42 -13.42 -9.16
N VAL A 76 9.25 -14.37 -9.57
CA VAL A 76 10.71 -14.32 -9.39
C VAL A 76 11.40 -14.34 -10.74
N GLN A 77 12.52 -13.62 -10.83
CA GLN A 77 13.43 -13.73 -11.96
C GLN A 77 14.67 -14.47 -11.48
N ILE A 78 14.99 -15.55 -12.19
CA ILE A 78 16.15 -16.39 -11.97
C ILE A 78 17.16 -16.11 -13.07
N ASP A 79 18.38 -15.77 -12.70
CA ASP A 79 19.46 -15.52 -13.65
C ASP A 79 19.89 -16.83 -14.38
N PRO A 80 20.68 -16.75 -15.45
CA PRO A 80 21.18 -17.94 -16.14
C PRO A 80 22.03 -18.89 -15.26
N GLN A 81 22.49 -18.44 -14.09
CA GLN A 81 23.25 -19.22 -13.12
C GLN A 81 22.36 -19.87 -12.05
N GLY A 82 21.03 -19.72 -12.14
CA GLY A 82 20.09 -20.28 -11.17
C GLY A 82 19.91 -19.46 -9.90
N ARG A 83 20.41 -18.21 -9.85
CA ARG A 83 20.30 -17.33 -8.69
C ARG A 83 19.11 -16.39 -8.81
N LEU A 84 18.55 -15.96 -7.68
CA LEU A 84 17.47 -14.98 -7.64
C LEU A 84 17.98 -13.59 -8.06
N GLY A 85 17.63 -13.13 -9.25
CA GLY A 85 17.95 -11.78 -9.74
C GLY A 85 16.87 -10.74 -9.45
N GLY A 86 15.63 -11.15 -9.18
CA GLY A 86 14.59 -10.23 -8.72
C GLY A 86 13.30 -10.88 -8.23
N PHE A 87 12.47 -10.08 -7.56
CA PHE A 87 11.18 -10.47 -7.01
C PHE A 87 10.15 -9.36 -7.20
N MET A 88 8.91 -9.77 -7.49
CA MET A 88 7.74 -8.90 -7.53
C MET A 88 6.58 -9.57 -6.78
N GLY A 89 6.20 -8.96 -5.66
CA GLY A 89 4.99 -9.34 -4.94
C GLY A 89 3.75 -8.88 -5.69
N VAL A 90 2.80 -9.79 -5.88
CA VAL A 90 1.52 -9.50 -6.54
C VAL A 90 0.41 -10.12 -5.73
N LEU A 91 -0.54 -9.30 -5.28
CA LEU A 91 -1.77 -9.75 -4.65
C LEU A 91 -2.91 -9.67 -5.67
N GLU A 92 -3.69 -10.73 -5.77
CA GLU A 92 -4.90 -10.72 -6.58
C GLU A 92 -5.99 -9.91 -5.88
N ALA A 93 -6.73 -9.14 -6.67
CA ALA A 93 -7.89 -8.40 -6.22
C ALA A 93 -8.96 -8.42 -7.32
N ARG A 94 -10.21 -8.16 -6.92
CA ARG A 94 -11.31 -7.99 -7.88
C ARG A 94 -11.80 -6.56 -7.84
N TYR A 95 -12.12 -6.06 -9.02
CA TYR A 95 -12.78 -4.78 -9.22
C TYR A 95 -14.05 -4.98 -10.01
N GLU A 96 -14.90 -3.98 -9.97
CA GLU A 96 -16.04 -3.82 -10.84
C GLU A 96 -15.99 -2.44 -11.46
N LEU A 97 -16.24 -2.39 -12.77
CA LEU A 97 -16.50 -1.15 -13.50
C LEU A 97 -17.97 -1.16 -13.93
N ASN A 98 -18.79 -0.30 -13.32
CA ASN A 98 -20.23 -0.21 -13.63
C ASN A 98 -20.94 -1.59 -13.61
N GLY A 99 -20.55 -2.46 -12.68
CA GLY A 99 -21.07 -3.84 -12.53
C GLY A 99 -20.37 -4.90 -13.38
N THR A 100 -19.42 -4.55 -14.25
CA THR A 100 -18.60 -5.52 -14.98
C THR A 100 -17.40 -5.93 -14.15
N ALA A 101 -17.27 -7.22 -13.85
CA ALA A 101 -16.16 -7.75 -13.06
C ALA A 101 -14.82 -7.64 -13.81
N LEU A 102 -13.78 -7.27 -13.08
CA LEU A 102 -12.40 -7.08 -13.56
C LEU A 102 -11.43 -7.77 -12.60
N ASN A 103 -10.38 -8.36 -13.15
CA ASN A 103 -9.28 -8.92 -12.36
C ASN A 103 -8.17 -7.88 -12.21
N ALA A 104 -7.71 -7.66 -10.98
CA ALA A 104 -6.70 -6.68 -10.64
C ALA A 104 -5.48 -7.33 -9.97
N ALA A 105 -4.30 -6.83 -10.32
CA ALA A 105 -3.04 -7.13 -9.67
C ALA A 105 -2.60 -5.93 -8.82
N ILE A 106 -2.52 -6.11 -7.50
CA ILE A 106 -1.89 -5.15 -6.60
C ILE A 106 -0.41 -5.52 -6.51
N ILE A 107 0.43 -4.69 -7.10
CA ILE A 107 1.88 -4.82 -7.12
C ILE A 107 2.42 -4.25 -5.81
N GLY A 108 2.98 -5.15 -5.00
CA GLY A 108 3.61 -4.83 -3.73
C GLY A 108 5.13 -4.69 -3.85
N PRO A 109 5.93 -5.32 -2.97
CA PRO A 109 7.38 -5.22 -3.00
C PRO A 109 7.96 -5.63 -4.35
N PHE A 110 8.63 -4.68 -5.01
CA PHE A 110 9.30 -4.87 -6.28
C PHE A 110 10.79 -4.56 -6.12
N MET A 111 11.64 -5.57 -6.30
CA MET A 111 13.06 -5.49 -6.01
C MET A 111 13.90 -6.35 -6.94
N THR A 112 15.10 -5.87 -7.22
CA THR A 112 16.10 -6.59 -8.01
C THR A 112 17.42 -6.60 -7.26
N ASP A 113 18.20 -7.66 -7.47
CA ASP A 113 19.58 -7.70 -7.03
C ASP A 113 20.49 -7.17 -8.13
N SER A 114 20.80 -5.88 -8.08
CA SER A 114 21.72 -5.21 -9.01
C SER A 114 23.16 -5.75 -8.99
N SER A 115 23.54 -6.59 -8.02
CA SER A 115 24.85 -7.25 -8.01
C SER A 115 24.86 -8.55 -8.82
N ILE A 116 23.67 -9.11 -9.07
CA ILE A 116 23.45 -10.37 -9.79
C ILE A 116 22.90 -10.06 -11.20
N ASP A 117 21.98 -9.11 -11.29
CA ASP A 117 21.31 -8.67 -12.50
C ASP A 117 21.85 -7.32 -13.00
N HIS A 118 22.17 -7.26 -14.29
CA HIS A 118 22.61 -6.05 -14.98
C HIS A 118 21.43 -5.09 -15.32
N GLY A 119 20.38 -5.08 -14.50
CA GLY A 119 19.21 -4.20 -14.63
C GLY A 119 18.06 -4.75 -15.50
N TRP A 120 18.09 -6.02 -15.87
CA TRP A 120 17.09 -6.65 -16.74
C TRP A 120 15.94 -7.32 -15.97
N ALA A 121 16.16 -7.76 -14.74
CA ALA A 121 15.17 -8.48 -13.94
C ALA A 121 13.90 -7.65 -13.73
N GLY A 122 14.07 -6.35 -13.47
CA GLY A 122 12.94 -5.44 -13.25
C GLY A 122 12.01 -5.34 -14.47
N PRO A 123 12.53 -4.93 -15.65
CA PRO A 123 11.76 -4.94 -16.89
C PRO A 123 11.17 -6.30 -17.26
N GLN A 124 11.88 -7.41 -17.02
CA GLN A 124 11.39 -8.76 -17.30
C GLN A 124 10.20 -9.13 -16.41
N LEU A 125 10.29 -8.88 -15.10
CA LEU A 125 9.19 -9.11 -14.15
C LEU A 125 7.94 -8.32 -14.53
N LEU A 126 8.11 -7.02 -14.83
CA LEU A 126 6.99 -6.17 -15.26
C LEU A 126 6.36 -6.65 -16.56
N ARG A 127 7.18 -7.04 -17.54
CA ARG A 127 6.69 -7.56 -18.82
C ARG A 127 5.91 -8.86 -18.64
N ALA A 128 6.45 -9.80 -17.86
CA ALA A 128 5.79 -11.06 -17.57
C ALA A 128 4.45 -10.84 -16.87
N LEU A 129 4.41 -9.97 -15.85
CA LEU A 129 3.15 -9.61 -15.17
C LEU A 129 2.15 -9.00 -16.15
N HIS A 130 2.58 -8.07 -17.01
CA HIS A 130 1.69 -7.46 -17.99
C HIS A 130 1.19 -8.44 -19.03
N GLN A 131 1.95 -9.48 -19.39
CA GLN A 131 1.48 -10.53 -20.30
C GLN A 131 0.42 -11.44 -19.66
N GLY A 132 0.23 -11.36 -18.34
CA GLY A 132 -0.80 -12.07 -17.62
C GLY A 132 -2.22 -11.56 -17.87
N GLU A 133 -3.16 -12.22 -17.20
CA GLU A 133 -4.60 -12.12 -17.42
C GLU A 133 -5.29 -10.94 -16.72
N PHE A 134 -4.54 -10.09 -16.00
CA PHE A 134 -5.13 -8.98 -15.27
C PHE A 134 -5.54 -7.83 -16.20
N ASP A 135 -6.72 -7.31 -15.94
CA ASP A 135 -7.31 -6.12 -16.59
C ASP A 135 -6.73 -4.83 -16.00
N LEU A 136 -6.38 -4.86 -14.71
CA LEU A 136 -5.96 -3.73 -13.90
C LEU A 136 -4.69 -4.04 -13.12
N TYR A 137 -3.75 -3.09 -13.07
CA TYR A 137 -2.51 -3.19 -12.30
C TYR A 137 -2.38 -1.94 -11.44
N LEU A 138 -2.23 -2.13 -10.13
CA LEU A 138 -2.25 -1.08 -9.11
C LEU A 138 -0.98 -1.16 -8.27
N THR A 139 -0.46 -0.02 -7.83
CA THR A 139 0.52 0.05 -6.74
C THR A 139 0.39 1.38 -6.04
N ASP A 140 0.49 1.40 -4.71
CA ASP A 140 0.39 2.58 -3.85
C ASP A 140 1.68 2.85 -3.05
N SER A 141 2.72 2.05 -3.26
CA SER A 141 4.00 2.10 -2.53
C SER A 141 5.23 2.30 -3.43
N ALA A 142 5.04 2.68 -4.69
CA ALA A 142 6.14 2.76 -5.64
C ALA A 142 7.21 3.79 -5.20
N ASN A 143 8.46 3.34 -5.11
CA ASN A 143 9.59 4.23 -4.85
C ASN A 143 10.01 5.02 -6.10
N ARG A 144 10.99 5.93 -5.97
CA ARG A 144 11.49 6.75 -7.08
C ARG A 144 11.97 5.92 -8.29
N THR A 145 12.62 4.79 -8.03
CA THR A 145 13.09 3.88 -9.10
C THR A 145 11.91 3.21 -9.81
N SER A 146 10.89 2.80 -9.07
CA SER A 146 9.66 2.20 -9.61
C SER A 146 8.85 3.21 -10.41
N LEU A 147 8.80 4.47 -9.95
CA LEU A 147 8.19 5.59 -10.66
C LEU A 147 8.81 5.85 -12.04
N ALA A 148 10.11 5.55 -12.23
CA ALA A 148 10.74 5.68 -13.53
C ALA A 148 10.13 4.73 -14.59
N PHE A 149 9.53 3.61 -14.15
CA PHE A 149 8.80 2.70 -15.05
C PHE A 149 7.40 3.19 -15.41
N ALA A 150 6.86 4.22 -14.74
CA ALA A 150 5.48 4.63 -14.95
C ALA A 150 5.21 5.01 -16.42
N ARG A 151 6.00 5.93 -16.97
CA ARG A 151 5.83 6.39 -18.36
C ARG A 151 6.16 5.30 -19.40
N PRO A 152 7.30 4.60 -19.35
CA PRO A 152 7.61 3.53 -20.31
C PRO A 152 6.57 2.41 -20.34
N MET A 153 6.00 2.07 -19.18
CA MET A 153 5.04 0.97 -19.04
C MET A 153 3.58 1.42 -19.11
N LYS A 154 3.33 2.71 -19.44
CA LYS A 154 2.00 3.32 -19.57
C LYS A 154 1.15 3.27 -18.29
N TYR A 155 1.78 3.33 -17.12
CA TYR A 155 1.06 3.61 -15.89
C TYR A 155 0.68 5.08 -15.82
N GLN A 156 -0.52 5.32 -15.34
CA GLN A 156 -1.04 6.63 -14.98
C GLN A 156 -0.73 6.88 -13.52
N LEU A 157 -0.04 7.98 -13.24
CA LEU A 157 0.21 8.42 -11.87
C LEU A 157 -1.03 9.11 -11.34
N LEU A 158 -1.38 8.87 -10.07
CA LEU A 158 -2.45 9.57 -9.37
C LEU A 158 -1.80 10.56 -8.39
N PRO A 159 -1.56 11.82 -8.78
CA PRO A 159 -0.70 12.72 -8.01
C PRO A 159 -1.24 13.01 -6.61
N VAL A 160 -2.57 13.13 -6.48
CA VAL A 160 -3.24 13.33 -5.18
C VAL A 160 -2.96 12.15 -4.25
N HIS A 161 -3.06 10.91 -4.76
CA HIS A 161 -2.81 9.69 -3.96
C HIS A 161 -1.34 9.47 -3.62
N CYS A 162 -0.42 10.16 -4.32
CA CYS A 162 1.01 10.12 -3.98
C CYS A 162 1.35 10.95 -2.74
N LEU A 163 0.44 11.83 -2.32
CA LEU A 163 0.61 12.68 -1.14
C LEU A 163 0.11 11.96 0.11
N GLU A 164 0.91 12.03 1.16
CA GLU A 164 0.49 11.71 2.51
C GLU A 164 0.25 13.00 3.27
N TRP A 165 -0.91 13.08 3.92
CA TRP A 165 -1.24 14.17 4.82
C TRP A 165 -0.91 13.75 6.24
N THR A 166 -0.54 14.71 7.08
CA THR A 166 -0.27 14.49 8.50
C THR A 166 -0.90 15.61 9.31
N CYS A 167 -1.85 15.28 10.19
CA CYS A 167 -2.41 16.21 11.16
C CYS A 167 -1.70 16.03 12.51
N VAL A 168 -1.08 17.10 13.01
CA VAL A 168 -0.33 17.09 14.26
C VAL A 168 -1.24 17.54 15.41
N PHE A 169 -1.29 16.76 16.49
CA PHE A 169 -2.05 17.10 17.71
C PHE A 169 -1.14 17.62 18.82
N ARG A 170 0.04 17.01 18.95
CA ARG A 170 1.03 17.27 20.00
C ARG A 170 2.42 17.41 19.33
N PRO A 171 2.84 18.62 18.93
CA PRO A 171 4.04 18.81 18.11
C PRO A 171 5.34 18.34 18.78
N GLY A 172 5.49 18.54 20.09
CA GLY A 172 6.65 18.06 20.86
C GLY A 172 6.70 16.54 20.87
N ALA A 173 5.59 15.89 21.24
CA ALA A 173 5.50 14.44 21.22
C ALA A 173 5.61 13.84 19.81
N MET A 174 5.11 14.52 18.78
CA MET A 174 5.27 14.15 17.37
C MET A 174 6.73 14.15 16.96
N ALA A 175 7.49 15.20 17.30
CA ALA A 175 8.92 15.25 17.01
C ALA A 175 9.67 14.09 17.67
N VAL A 176 9.37 13.81 18.95
CA VAL A 176 9.94 12.66 19.68
C VAL A 176 9.57 11.32 19.01
N ALA A 177 8.32 11.15 18.58
CA ALA A 177 7.87 9.94 17.89
C ALA A 177 8.60 9.74 16.55
N MET A 178 8.77 10.79 15.76
CA MET A 178 9.54 10.75 14.51
C MET A 178 11.03 10.43 14.76
N LEU A 179 11.64 11.05 15.77
CA LEU A 179 13.02 10.79 16.19
C LEU A 179 13.20 9.33 16.62
N ARG A 180 12.26 8.75 17.37
CA ARG A 180 12.28 7.34 17.77
C ARG A 180 12.13 6.40 16.58
N ARG A 181 11.31 6.75 15.58
CA ARG A 181 11.19 5.95 14.33
C ARG A 181 12.51 5.91 13.57
N LYS A 182 13.25 7.02 13.55
CA LYS A 182 14.58 7.11 12.93
C LYS A 182 15.66 6.43 13.78
N TRP A 183 15.58 6.54 15.10
CA TRP A 183 16.54 5.99 16.07
C TRP A 183 15.85 5.20 17.18
N PRO A 184 15.52 3.92 16.95
CA PRO A 184 14.72 3.12 17.87
C PRO A 184 15.38 2.79 19.22
N GLY A 185 16.65 3.11 19.41
CA GLY A 185 17.40 2.92 20.65
C GLY A 185 17.43 4.14 21.57
N MET A 186 16.77 5.25 21.21
CA MET A 186 16.77 6.47 22.01
C MET A 186 15.87 6.31 23.27
N PRO A 187 16.38 6.58 24.48
CA PRO A 187 15.63 6.38 25.73
C PRO A 187 14.44 7.36 25.84
N ARG A 188 13.31 6.85 26.33
CA ARG A 188 12.06 7.63 26.41
C ARG A 188 12.18 8.89 27.27
N LEU A 189 12.87 8.74 28.40
CA LEU A 189 12.94 9.73 29.49
C LEU A 189 13.69 11.03 29.18
N ALA A 190 14.54 11.07 28.15
CA ALA A 190 15.41 12.23 27.92
C ALA A 190 14.69 13.45 27.29
N LEU A 191 13.57 13.24 26.59
CA LEU A 191 12.90 14.29 25.80
C LEU A 191 11.42 14.51 26.18
N ASP A 192 10.82 13.55 26.89
CA ASP A 192 9.40 13.60 27.27
C ASP A 192 9.01 14.84 28.12
N PRO A 193 9.81 15.35 29.09
CA PRO A 193 9.41 16.55 29.85
C PRO A 193 9.42 17.83 29.00
N PHE A 194 10.40 17.99 28.11
CA PHE A 194 10.46 19.13 27.18
C PHE A 194 9.34 19.07 26.14
N ALA A 195 9.03 17.87 25.63
CA ALA A 195 7.90 17.64 24.74
C ALA A 195 6.57 18.04 25.41
N GLY A 196 6.37 17.63 26.68
CA GLY A 196 5.17 17.98 27.44
C GLY A 196 5.00 19.49 27.65
N ALA A 197 6.08 20.22 27.93
CA ALA A 197 6.05 21.68 28.06
C ALA A 197 5.72 22.39 26.74
N LEU A 198 6.33 21.94 25.64
CA LEU A 198 6.03 22.45 24.30
C LEU A 198 4.57 22.17 23.90
N ASP A 199 4.07 20.97 24.17
CA ASP A 199 2.70 20.59 23.87
C ASP A 199 1.69 21.39 24.72
N ALA A 200 2.01 21.66 25.99
CA ALA A 200 1.18 22.48 26.85
C ALA A 200 1.07 23.92 26.33
N LEU A 201 2.17 24.49 25.83
CA LEU A 201 2.21 25.83 25.23
C LEU A 201 1.51 25.88 23.87
N ALA A 202 1.64 24.82 23.08
CA ALA A 202 1.07 24.69 21.75
C ALA A 202 -0.43 24.35 21.75
N ARG A 203 -0.98 23.89 22.88
CA ARG A 203 -2.35 23.38 23.01
C ARG A 203 -3.42 24.28 22.38
N LYS A 204 -3.39 25.59 22.63
CA LYS A 204 -4.35 26.56 22.09
C LYS A 204 -4.24 26.76 20.57
N ARG A 205 -3.06 26.53 19.99
CA ARG A 205 -2.80 26.67 18.54
C ARG A 205 -3.06 25.36 17.78
N PHE A 206 -2.91 24.23 18.48
CA PHE A 206 -3.11 22.88 17.95
C PHE A 206 -4.46 22.26 18.36
N GLU A 207 -5.32 23.04 19.00
CA GLU A 207 -6.72 22.73 19.17
C GLU A 207 -7.38 22.76 17.78
N PRO A 208 -8.14 21.71 17.42
CA PRO A 208 -8.76 21.66 16.11
C PRO A 208 -9.80 22.78 16.04
N PRO A 209 -10.11 23.29 14.83
CA PRO A 209 -11.26 24.17 14.65
C PRO A 209 -12.49 23.52 15.29
N ALA A 210 -13.45 24.33 15.76
CA ALA A 210 -14.75 23.84 16.14
C ALA A 210 -15.24 22.89 15.04
N GLN A 211 -15.64 21.68 15.44
CA GLN A 211 -16.10 20.61 14.56
C GLN A 211 -17.03 21.20 13.50
N HIS A 212 -17.03 20.68 12.27
CA HIS A 212 -18.09 21.00 11.33
C HIS A 212 -19.41 20.43 11.90
N SER A 213 -19.97 21.10 12.89
CA SER A 213 -21.36 20.96 13.33
C SER A 213 -22.22 21.58 12.25
N SER A 214 -22.32 20.89 11.11
CA SER A 214 -23.44 21.10 10.22
C SER A 214 -24.63 20.40 10.84
N SER A 215 -25.35 21.09 11.72
CA SER A 215 -26.83 21.11 11.81
C SER A 215 -27.66 19.81 11.72
N GLN A 216 -27.11 18.60 11.86
CA GLN A 216 -27.84 17.33 11.81
C GLN A 216 -27.23 16.36 12.82
N ARG A 217 -28.07 15.61 13.52
CA ARG A 217 -27.70 14.77 14.67
C ARG A 217 -26.88 13.55 14.18
N ILE A 218 -25.60 13.76 13.89
CA ILE A 218 -24.66 12.73 13.47
C ILE A 218 -24.01 12.12 14.72
N HIS A 219 -24.16 10.82 14.88
CA HIS A 219 -23.61 10.05 15.99
C HIS A 219 -22.32 9.36 15.57
N ARG A 220 -21.31 9.43 16.44
CA ARG A 220 -20.03 8.72 16.25
C ARG A 220 -20.03 7.51 17.16
N GLU A 221 -19.67 6.36 16.62
CA GLU A 221 -19.54 5.15 17.42
C GLU A 221 -18.32 4.33 16.98
N PRO A 222 -17.58 3.74 17.95
CA PRO A 222 -16.67 2.65 17.66
C PRO A 222 -17.45 1.50 17.03
N ILE A 223 -16.88 0.89 16.00
CA ILE A 223 -17.43 -0.31 15.37
C ILE A 223 -16.38 -1.43 15.41
N ASP A 224 -16.80 -2.66 15.19
CA ASP A 224 -15.89 -3.79 15.03
C ASP A 224 -15.52 -4.01 13.56
N ALA A 225 -14.55 -4.91 13.34
CA ALA A 225 -14.09 -5.26 12.00
C ALA A 225 -15.20 -5.88 11.14
N ALA A 226 -16.13 -6.63 11.75
CA ALA A 226 -17.23 -7.28 11.05
C ALA A 226 -18.21 -6.25 10.47
N ARG A 227 -18.64 -5.28 11.28
CA ARG A 227 -19.52 -4.20 10.84
C ARG A 227 -18.84 -3.26 9.86
N PHE A 228 -17.53 -3.02 10.03
CA PHE A 228 -16.74 -2.29 9.02
C PHE A 228 -16.75 -3.03 7.68
N ALA A 229 -16.51 -4.35 7.67
CA ALA A 229 -16.54 -5.16 6.46
C ALA A 229 -17.91 -5.20 5.78
N GLU A 230 -18.99 -5.25 6.57
CA GLU A 230 -20.36 -5.24 6.04
C GLU A 230 -20.71 -3.92 5.35
N ARG A 231 -20.26 -2.78 5.92
CA ARG A 231 -20.71 -1.45 5.48
C ARG A 231 -19.80 -0.80 4.45
N LEU A 232 -18.51 -1.15 4.42
CA LEU A 232 -17.56 -0.58 3.49
C LEU A 232 -18.01 -0.70 2.01
N PRO A 233 -18.45 -1.88 1.50
CA PRO A 233 -18.90 -2.01 0.11
C PRO A 233 -20.07 -1.09 -0.24
N VAL A 234 -21.01 -0.87 0.70
CA VAL A 234 -22.18 -0.01 0.49
C VAL A 234 -21.77 1.46 0.38
N LEU A 235 -20.82 1.91 1.18
CA LEU A 235 -20.32 3.30 1.14
C LEU A 235 -19.45 3.59 -0.08
N MET A 236 -19.08 2.57 -0.85
CA MET A 236 -18.29 2.66 -2.07
C MET A 236 -19.16 2.59 -3.33
N ALA A 237 -20.48 2.57 -3.18
CA ALA A 237 -21.42 2.49 -4.29
C ALA A 237 -21.25 3.64 -5.30
N ASP A 238 -20.80 4.81 -4.83
CA ASP A 238 -20.62 6.03 -5.63
C ASP A 238 -19.39 5.99 -6.56
N TYR A 239 -18.53 4.98 -6.47
CA TYR A 239 -17.40 4.80 -7.39
C TYR A 239 -17.80 3.96 -8.60
N SER A 240 -17.50 4.47 -9.80
CA SER A 240 -17.63 3.69 -11.04
C SER A 240 -16.67 2.51 -11.05
N LEU A 241 -15.42 2.72 -10.61
CA LEU A 241 -14.38 1.69 -10.50
C LEU A 241 -14.07 1.40 -9.02
N ARG A 242 -14.61 0.29 -8.52
CA ARG A 242 -14.53 -0.08 -7.11
C ARG A 242 -14.09 -1.54 -6.94
N PRO A 243 -13.43 -1.89 -5.83
CA PRO A 243 -13.19 -3.28 -5.51
C PRO A 243 -14.49 -4.04 -5.27
N SER A 244 -14.44 -5.33 -5.54
CA SER A 244 -15.45 -6.30 -5.15
C SER A 244 -14.78 -7.42 -4.35
N TRP A 245 -15.52 -7.99 -3.40
CA TRP A 245 -15.03 -9.05 -2.53
C TRP A 245 -16.04 -10.18 -2.54
N ARG A 246 -15.54 -11.42 -2.51
CA ARG A 246 -16.39 -12.59 -2.24
C ARG A 246 -16.78 -12.62 -0.77
N ASP A 247 -17.81 -13.40 -0.47
CA ASP A 247 -18.27 -13.60 0.90
C ASP A 247 -17.11 -14.06 1.80
N GLY A 248 -16.89 -13.32 2.89
CA GLY A 248 -15.83 -13.57 3.86
C GLY A 248 -14.42 -13.14 3.45
N GLU A 249 -14.18 -12.65 2.24
CA GLU A 249 -12.85 -12.19 1.78
C GLU A 249 -12.41 -10.92 2.51
N LEU A 250 -13.29 -9.92 2.62
CA LEU A 250 -12.99 -8.66 3.30
C LEU A 250 -12.73 -8.83 4.82
N PRO A 251 -13.52 -9.60 5.58
CA PRO A 251 -13.17 -9.93 6.98
C PRO A 251 -11.81 -10.61 7.14
N ARG A 252 -11.45 -11.54 6.24
CA ARG A 252 -10.13 -12.20 6.26
C ARG A 252 -9.01 -11.21 5.97
N LEU A 253 -9.20 -10.32 5.00
CA LEU A 253 -8.25 -9.24 4.69
C LEU A 253 -8.03 -8.32 5.89
N LEU A 254 -9.09 -7.96 6.61
CA LEU A 254 -9.01 -7.15 7.83
C LEU A 254 -8.28 -7.89 8.97
N ALA A 255 -8.47 -9.21 9.09
CA ALA A 255 -7.74 -10.01 10.06
C ALA A 255 -6.22 -10.00 9.77
N LEU A 256 -5.83 -10.22 8.51
CA LEU A 256 -4.42 -10.14 8.08
C LEU A 256 -3.84 -8.73 8.28
N ALA A 257 -4.63 -7.69 8.00
CA ALA A 257 -4.23 -6.30 8.25
C ALA A 257 -4.01 -6.03 9.76
N ALA A 258 -4.84 -6.61 10.64
CA ALA A 258 -4.71 -6.47 12.08
C ALA A 258 -3.46 -7.14 12.67
N GLU A 259 -2.81 -8.06 11.95
CA GLU A 259 -1.54 -8.67 12.38
C GLU A 259 -0.36 -7.71 12.35
N LYS A 260 -0.51 -6.57 11.66
CA LYS A 260 0.51 -5.53 11.55
C LYS A 260 0.79 -4.90 12.91
N GLN A 261 2.04 -4.93 13.32
CA GLN A 261 2.43 -4.61 14.70
C GLN A 261 3.11 -3.24 14.82
N ALA A 262 3.87 -2.81 13.81
CA ALA A 262 4.71 -1.62 13.91
C ALA A 262 3.93 -0.32 14.12
N ASP A 263 2.71 -0.25 13.58
CA ASP A 263 1.88 0.95 13.61
C ASP A 263 0.84 0.94 14.76
N GLY A 264 0.87 -0.08 15.61
CA GLY A 264 -0.08 -0.30 16.70
C GLY A 264 -1.33 -1.08 16.28
N PRO A 265 -2.23 -1.41 17.22
CA PRO A 265 -3.46 -2.14 16.93
C PRO A 265 -4.37 -1.36 15.97
N LEU A 266 -5.15 -2.11 15.20
CA LEU A 266 -6.13 -1.58 14.24
C LEU A 266 -7.43 -1.21 14.96
N HIS A 267 -7.90 0.02 14.77
CA HIS A 267 -9.14 0.56 15.33
C HIS A 267 -10.11 0.94 14.21
N PHE A 268 -11.41 0.81 14.49
CA PHE A 268 -12.47 1.14 13.55
C PHE A 268 -13.48 2.10 14.19
N GLY A 269 -14.07 2.95 13.36
CA GLY A 269 -15.16 3.82 13.78
C GLY A 269 -16.10 4.15 12.63
N GLY A 270 -17.32 4.51 13.00
CA GLY A 270 -18.38 4.89 12.06
C GLY A 270 -19.07 6.17 12.49
N ILE A 271 -19.65 6.85 11.50
CA ILE A 271 -20.60 7.94 11.71
C ILE A 271 -21.98 7.51 11.19
N HIS A 272 -23.03 7.84 11.93
CA HIS A 272 -24.40 7.47 11.64
C HIS A 272 -25.31 8.69 11.71
N ASP A 273 -26.41 8.68 10.96
CA ASP A 273 -27.50 9.63 11.15
C ASP A 273 -28.44 9.21 12.30
N GLU A 274 -29.47 10.01 12.52
CA GLU A 274 -30.55 9.79 13.49
C GLU A 274 -31.30 8.48 13.30
N THR A 275 -31.36 8.01 12.05
CA THR A 275 -32.07 6.79 11.67
C THR A 275 -31.20 5.54 11.86
N GLY A 276 -29.94 5.73 12.28
CA GLY A 276 -28.95 4.67 12.41
C GLY A 276 -28.30 4.27 11.09
N LYS A 277 -28.51 5.02 10.00
CA LYS A 277 -27.84 4.76 8.72
C LYS A 277 -26.39 5.23 8.80
N MET A 278 -25.47 4.36 8.41
CA MET A 278 -24.04 4.71 8.35
C MET A 278 -23.78 5.70 7.21
N LEU A 279 -23.19 6.84 7.55
CA LEU A 279 -22.83 7.90 6.60
C LEU A 279 -21.36 7.80 6.17
N GLY A 280 -20.51 7.18 6.99
CA GLY A 280 -19.09 7.00 6.74
C GLY A 280 -18.43 6.11 7.79
N CYS A 281 -17.27 5.56 7.44
CA CYS A 281 -16.46 4.70 8.30
C CYS A 281 -14.97 4.95 8.09
N TYR A 282 -14.17 4.59 9.08
CA TYR A 282 -12.72 4.66 9.01
C TYR A 282 -12.06 3.53 9.78
N ALA A 283 -10.84 3.20 9.39
CA ALA A 283 -9.94 2.24 10.03
C ALA A 283 -8.55 2.85 10.12
N PHE A 284 -7.90 2.79 11.28
CA PHE A 284 -6.54 3.31 11.46
C PHE A 284 -5.75 2.48 12.48
N TYR A 285 -4.45 2.37 12.27
CA TYR A 285 -3.53 1.81 13.25
C TYR A 285 -3.13 2.89 14.25
N GLY A 286 -3.12 2.59 15.55
CA GLY A 286 -2.70 3.59 16.52
C GLY A 286 -2.61 3.07 17.95
N GLN A 287 -1.83 3.79 18.76
CA GLN A 287 -1.69 3.56 20.19
C GLN A 287 -1.32 4.88 20.88
N ALA A 288 -1.62 4.98 22.17
CA ALA A 288 -1.32 6.17 22.96
C ALA A 288 0.18 6.55 22.86
N GLY A 289 0.46 7.83 22.61
CA GLY A 289 1.82 8.35 22.40
C GLY A 289 2.46 7.99 21.05
N GLY A 290 1.78 7.21 20.21
CA GLY A 290 2.19 6.90 18.84
C GLY A 290 1.59 7.85 17.80
N ILE A 291 2.06 7.72 16.57
CA ILE A 291 1.46 8.36 15.39
C ILE A 291 0.41 7.40 14.86
N ALA A 292 -0.84 7.84 14.74
CA ALA A 292 -1.88 7.04 14.09
C ALA A 292 -1.63 6.99 12.58
N ASN A 293 -1.80 5.83 11.96
CA ASN A 293 -1.70 5.65 10.52
C ASN A 293 -3.06 5.24 9.96
N LEU A 294 -3.67 6.09 9.15
CA LEU A 294 -4.90 5.80 8.44
C LEU A 294 -4.70 4.60 7.52
N LEU A 295 -5.51 3.57 7.73
CA LEU A 295 -5.63 2.44 6.80
C LEU A 295 -6.68 2.75 5.73
N GLN A 296 -7.90 3.07 6.15
CA GLN A 296 -9.01 3.28 5.24
C GLN A 296 -9.96 4.35 5.78
N ILE A 297 -10.49 5.19 4.91
CA ILE A 297 -11.61 6.08 5.18
C ILE A 297 -12.58 6.01 4.02
N GLN A 298 -13.88 6.03 4.31
CA GLN A 298 -14.92 6.08 3.30
C GLN A 298 -16.12 6.86 3.84
N ALA A 299 -16.71 7.71 3.00
CA ALA A 299 -17.94 8.43 3.33
C ALA A 299 -18.87 8.46 2.12
N SER A 300 -20.16 8.66 2.39
CA SER A 300 -21.20 8.86 1.38
C SER A 300 -21.46 10.35 1.14
N GLY A 301 -21.61 10.74 -0.13
CA GLY A 301 -21.99 12.12 -0.50
C GLY A 301 -21.16 13.22 0.19
N PRO A 302 -21.79 14.21 0.87
CA PRO A 302 -21.09 15.34 1.47
C PRO A 302 -20.41 15.04 2.83
N HIS A 303 -20.54 13.83 3.38
CA HIS A 303 -20.16 13.52 4.77
C HIS A 303 -18.66 13.26 4.99
N TRP A 304 -17.81 13.52 4.00
CA TRP A 304 -16.36 13.38 4.11
C TRP A 304 -15.76 14.22 5.25
N GLY A 305 -16.22 15.47 5.40
CA GLY A 305 -15.74 16.36 6.47
C GLY A 305 -16.08 15.81 7.87
N ALA A 306 -17.33 15.38 8.07
CA ALA A 306 -17.77 14.79 9.35
C ALA A 306 -17.04 13.48 9.67
N THR A 307 -16.77 12.65 8.65
CA THR A 307 -16.03 11.38 8.82
C THR A 307 -14.57 11.66 9.21
N LEU A 308 -13.95 12.66 8.58
CA LEU A 308 -12.57 13.06 8.86
C LEU A 308 -12.46 13.68 10.27
N ASP A 309 -13.43 14.50 10.69
CA ASP A 309 -13.54 15.02 12.06
C ASP A 309 -13.67 13.89 13.08
N ALA A 310 -14.47 12.86 12.78
CA ALA A 310 -14.63 11.70 13.65
C ALA A 310 -13.35 10.87 13.76
N LEU A 311 -12.65 10.63 12.64
CA LEU A 311 -11.34 9.96 12.61
C LEU A 311 -10.30 10.70 13.45
N ILE A 312 -10.17 12.01 13.24
CA ILE A 312 -9.21 12.86 13.96
C ILE A 312 -9.53 12.88 15.46
N ALA A 313 -10.81 12.97 15.83
CA ALA A 313 -11.23 12.90 17.22
C ALA A 313 -10.89 11.55 17.86
N ALA A 314 -11.21 10.43 17.19
CA ALA A 314 -10.91 9.09 17.70
C ALA A 314 -9.40 8.88 17.94
N ALA A 315 -8.56 9.31 17.00
CA ALA A 315 -7.10 9.23 17.17
C ALA A 315 -6.60 10.11 18.34
N ARG A 316 -7.19 11.28 18.55
CA ARG A 316 -6.86 12.15 19.69
C ARG A 316 -7.29 11.56 21.03
N ASP A 317 -8.50 11.03 21.10
CA ASP A 317 -9.09 10.45 22.31
C ASP A 317 -8.33 9.18 22.73
N LEU A 318 -7.84 8.41 21.75
CA LEU A 318 -6.89 7.31 21.99
C LEU A 318 -5.53 7.78 22.56
N GLY A 319 -5.23 9.08 22.47
CA GLY A 319 -3.99 9.66 22.97
C GLY A 319 -2.83 9.65 21.98
N CYS A 320 -3.10 9.51 20.67
CA CYS A 320 -2.08 9.63 19.63
C CYS A 320 -1.52 11.06 19.57
N VAL A 321 -0.29 11.20 19.07
CA VAL A 321 0.40 12.51 18.95
C VAL A 321 0.06 13.24 17.66
N GLY A 322 -0.46 12.50 16.69
CA GLY A 322 -0.91 12.96 15.39
C GLY A 322 -1.46 11.79 14.59
N ILE A 323 -1.97 12.07 13.40
CA ILE A 323 -2.43 11.07 12.43
C ILE A 323 -1.83 11.37 11.07
N ALA A 324 -1.39 10.32 10.36
CA ALA A 324 -0.91 10.39 9.00
C ALA A 324 -1.73 9.43 8.11
N GLY A 325 -1.85 9.76 6.83
CA GLY A 325 -2.63 8.94 5.90
C GLY A 325 -2.42 9.31 4.45
N GLN A 326 -2.62 8.34 3.57
CA GLN A 326 -2.67 8.63 2.14
C GLN A 326 -3.85 9.58 1.85
N THR A 327 -3.61 10.54 0.97
CA THR A 327 -4.64 11.46 0.50
C THR A 327 -5.52 10.78 -0.54
N GLN A 328 -6.79 11.16 -0.61
CA GLN A 328 -7.69 10.77 -1.71
C GLN A 328 -8.38 12.01 -2.29
N SER A 329 -8.70 11.97 -3.58
CA SER A 329 -9.34 13.09 -4.27
C SER A 329 -10.68 13.52 -3.63
N LYS A 330 -11.45 12.56 -3.09
CA LYS A 330 -12.80 12.82 -2.53
C LYS A 330 -12.76 13.64 -1.22
N PHE A 331 -11.71 13.54 -0.41
CA PHE A 331 -11.60 14.27 0.87
C PHE A 331 -10.46 15.31 0.93
N MET A 332 -9.63 15.41 -0.11
CA MET A 332 -8.53 16.38 -0.17
C MET A 332 -8.99 17.83 0.08
N PRO A 333 -10.10 18.33 -0.50
CA PRO A 333 -10.58 19.70 -0.22
C PRO A 333 -10.87 19.96 1.27
N GLN A 334 -11.35 18.95 1.99
CA GLN A 334 -11.71 19.03 3.40
C GLN A 334 -10.48 19.17 4.29
N LEU A 335 -9.32 18.66 3.86
CA LEU A 335 -8.06 18.81 4.59
C LEU A 335 -7.62 20.28 4.75
N PHE A 336 -8.04 21.17 3.83
CA PHE A 336 -7.74 22.61 3.92
C PHE A 336 -8.36 23.27 5.16
N GLY A 337 -9.45 22.72 5.69
CA GLY A 337 -10.10 23.23 6.90
C GLY A 337 -9.25 23.05 8.17
N TYR A 338 -8.21 22.21 8.15
CA TYR A 338 -7.41 21.88 9.32
C TYR A 338 -6.11 22.69 9.35
N LYS A 339 -5.88 23.40 10.47
CA LYS A 339 -4.75 24.33 10.63
C LYS A 339 -3.37 23.68 10.73
N ASN A 340 -3.30 22.39 11.08
CA ASN A 340 -2.05 21.69 11.42
C ASN A 340 -1.81 20.46 10.54
N VAL A 341 -2.19 20.59 9.26
CA VAL A 341 -1.99 19.55 8.26
C VAL A 341 -0.76 19.86 7.42
N PHE A 342 0.11 18.87 7.28
CA PHE A 342 1.29 18.90 6.42
C PHE A 342 1.15 17.86 5.32
N PHE A 343 1.61 18.19 4.12
CA PHE A 343 1.66 17.27 3.00
C PHE A 343 3.10 16.93 2.67
N HIS A 344 3.36 15.66 2.42
CA HIS A 344 4.64 15.21 1.88
C HIS A 344 4.43 14.09 0.86
N TYR A 345 5.43 13.89 0.01
CA TYR A 345 5.39 12.85 -1.02
C TYR A 345 5.84 11.52 -0.43
N ALA A 346 4.90 10.61 -0.16
CA ALA A 346 5.18 9.36 0.54
C ALA A 346 5.52 8.18 -0.40
N GLY A 347 4.98 8.19 -1.61
CA GLY A 347 5.15 7.09 -2.57
C GLY A 347 4.36 7.34 -3.85
N GLY A 348 4.72 6.64 -4.91
CA GLY A 348 4.02 6.66 -6.18
C GLY A 348 2.78 5.78 -6.15
N THR A 349 1.61 6.37 -6.29
CA THR A 349 0.38 5.63 -6.61
C THR A 349 0.16 5.66 -8.11
N MET A 350 0.18 4.48 -8.75
CA MET A 350 0.03 4.40 -10.19
C MET A 350 -0.85 3.22 -10.61
N VAL A 351 -1.54 3.41 -11.73
CA VAL A 351 -2.52 2.48 -12.24
C VAL A 351 -2.30 2.25 -13.73
N ARG A 352 -2.38 1.00 -14.17
CA ARG A 352 -2.35 0.64 -15.59
C ARG A 352 -3.54 -0.25 -15.90
N SER A 353 -4.20 0.02 -17.02
CA SER A 353 -5.18 -0.88 -17.60
C SER A 353 -5.06 -0.86 -19.13
N ARG A 354 -5.52 -1.94 -19.76
CA ARG A 354 -5.71 -2.02 -21.21
C ARG A 354 -7.10 -1.53 -21.64
N ILE A 355 -8.03 -1.44 -20.69
CA ILE A 355 -9.41 -1.06 -20.92
C ILE A 355 -9.50 0.47 -20.88
N ALA A 356 -10.05 1.06 -21.94
CA ALA A 356 -10.16 2.52 -22.08
C ALA A 356 -11.06 3.14 -20.99
N ASP A 357 -12.18 2.51 -20.69
CA ASP A 357 -13.14 3.02 -19.70
C ASP A 357 -12.56 2.99 -18.27
N VAL A 358 -11.76 1.97 -17.94
CA VAL A 358 -10.99 1.92 -16.70
C VAL A 358 -9.98 3.08 -16.63
N THR A 359 -9.29 3.35 -17.74
CA THR A 359 -8.35 4.47 -17.84
C THR A 359 -9.05 5.81 -17.61
N GLU A 360 -10.26 6.00 -18.15
CA GLU A 360 -11.02 7.23 -17.93
C GLU A 360 -11.53 7.36 -16.49
N ALA A 361 -11.99 6.26 -15.86
CA ALA A 361 -12.38 6.25 -14.45
C ALA A 361 -11.19 6.63 -13.54
N VAL A 362 -9.99 6.15 -13.85
CA VAL A 362 -8.77 6.56 -13.15
C VAL A 362 -8.48 8.05 -13.34
N ARG A 363 -8.55 8.55 -14.58
CA ARG A 363 -8.25 9.94 -14.92
C ARG A 363 -9.22 10.93 -14.26
N SER A 364 -10.49 10.56 -14.17
CA SER A 364 -11.53 11.35 -13.50
C SER A 364 -11.46 11.26 -11.98
N GLY A 365 -10.61 10.40 -11.42
CA GLY A 365 -10.47 10.19 -9.98
C GLY A 365 -11.65 9.40 -9.38
N ASP A 366 -12.43 8.71 -10.21
CA ASP A 366 -13.56 7.88 -9.79
C ASP A 366 -13.16 6.41 -9.62
N ILE A 367 -12.01 6.22 -8.97
CA ILE A 367 -11.43 4.93 -8.60
C ILE A 367 -11.23 4.88 -7.08
N PHE A 368 -11.59 3.74 -6.49
CA PHE A 368 -11.14 3.38 -5.16
C PHE A 368 -9.77 2.72 -5.22
N VAL A 369 -8.74 3.30 -4.58
CA VAL A 369 -7.37 2.79 -4.59
C VAL A 369 -6.65 3.13 -3.29
N GLY A 370 -5.72 2.26 -2.90
CA GLY A 370 -4.99 2.36 -1.65
C GLY A 370 -5.75 1.75 -0.46
N GLY A 371 -5.21 1.95 0.74
CA GLY A 371 -5.76 1.37 1.95
C GLY A 371 -5.81 -0.15 1.89
N LEU A 372 -7.01 -0.73 1.88
CA LEU A 372 -7.21 -2.18 1.74
C LEU A 372 -6.94 -2.70 0.32
N MET A 373 -6.95 -1.82 -0.69
CA MET A 373 -6.66 -2.14 -2.08
C MET A 373 -5.27 -1.67 -2.51
N GLY A 374 -4.32 -1.77 -1.58
CA GLY A 374 -2.91 -1.50 -1.76
C GLY A 374 -2.05 -2.57 -1.08
N ASP A 375 -0.77 -2.31 -0.88
CA ASP A 375 0.14 -3.22 -0.14
C ASP A 375 0.51 -2.69 1.26
N ARG A 376 0.10 -1.45 1.59
CA ARG A 376 0.47 -0.74 2.81
C ARG A 376 -0.13 -1.31 4.10
N TRP A 377 -1.17 -2.14 3.98
CA TRP A 377 -1.76 -2.85 5.11
C TRP A 377 -0.94 -4.09 5.50
N THR A 378 -0.06 -4.59 4.62
CA THR A 378 0.75 -5.78 4.92
C THR A 378 1.82 -5.47 5.96
N ARG A 379 2.30 -6.51 6.65
CA ARG A 379 3.42 -6.41 7.59
C ARG A 379 4.72 -5.98 6.88
N LEU A 380 4.88 -6.32 5.61
CA LEU A 380 6.03 -5.90 4.79
C LEU A 380 6.14 -4.37 4.66
N SER A 381 5.05 -3.61 4.84
CA SER A 381 5.10 -2.16 4.73
C SER A 381 5.89 -1.48 5.86
N SER A 382 5.73 -1.91 7.12
CA SER A 382 6.37 -1.22 8.27
C SER A 382 6.91 -2.12 9.38
N ASP A 383 6.57 -3.41 9.43
CA ASP A 383 7.07 -4.30 10.50
C ASP A 383 8.59 -4.50 10.42
N ASP A 384 9.18 -4.66 11.62
CA ASP A 384 10.55 -5.13 11.81
C ASP A 384 10.51 -6.59 12.27
N PHE A 385 10.65 -7.51 11.31
CA PHE A 385 10.62 -8.96 11.57
C PHE A 385 11.76 -9.45 12.49
N GLY A 386 12.79 -8.62 12.72
CA GLY A 386 13.88 -8.89 13.65
C GLY A 386 13.61 -8.47 15.09
N ARG A 387 12.50 -7.77 15.38
CA ARG A 387 12.12 -7.36 16.73
C ARG A 387 11.11 -8.37 17.31
N VAL A 388 11.24 -8.65 18.61
CA VAL A 388 10.22 -9.36 19.41
C VAL A 388 9.39 -8.33 20.14
#